data_AF-A0A0F8XGK8-F1
#
_entry.id   AF-A0A0F8XGK8-F1
#
_cell.length_a   1.000
_cell.length_b   1.000
_cell.length_c   1.000
_cell.angle_alpha   90.00
_cell.angle_beta   90.00
_cell.angle_gamma   90.00
#
_symmetry.space_group_name_H-M   'P 1'
#
loop_
_entity.id
_entity.type
_entity.pdbx_description
1 polymer ?
#
loop_
_entity_poly.entity_id
_entity_poly.type
_entity_poly.pdbx_seq_one_letter_code
_entity_poly.pdbx_strand_id
1 'polypeptide(L)'
;DWLRPTINSSVMVWDVGVMDHVFLNLTEADMERLHGDQDWITEQMPHAEVFPRSWCVSYRKSVQMFGVVPAGAKIVVFHGFPKPWEVPAVA
;
A
#
# COMPACT_ATOMS: atom_id res chain seq x y z
N ASP A 1 -9.84 11.67 -2.36
CA ASP A 1 -10.15 12.58 -1.23
C ASP A 1 -9.24 12.18 -0.06
N TRP A 2 -8.27 13.03 0.31
CA TRP A 2 -7.27 12.71 1.34
C TRP A 2 -7.85 12.63 2.76
N LEU A 3 -9.12 13.04 2.94
CA LEU A 3 -9.85 12.91 4.20
C LEU A 3 -10.48 11.53 4.37
N ARG A 4 -10.57 10.71 3.32
CA ARG A 4 -11.08 9.34 3.42
C ARG A 4 -9.99 8.42 3.97
N PRO A 5 -10.22 7.76 5.12
CA PRO A 5 -9.30 6.75 5.59
C PRO A 5 -9.23 5.63 4.55
N THR A 6 -8.03 5.35 4.06
CA THR A 6 -7.74 4.26 3.14
C THR A 6 -6.72 3.32 3.76
N ILE A 7 -6.82 2.04 3.40
CA ILE A 7 -5.79 1.06 3.72
C ILE A 7 -4.74 1.06 2.61
N ASN A 8 -3.47 0.83 2.95
CA ASN A 8 -2.44 0.72 1.91
C ASN A 8 -2.45 -0.67 1.28
N SER A 9 -2.43 -0.76 -0.05
CA SER A 9 -2.52 -2.02 -0.81
C SER A 9 -1.17 -2.70 -1.08
N SER A 10 -0.04 -2.18 -0.57
CA SER A 10 1.29 -2.72 -0.92
C SER A 10 1.58 -4.10 -0.32
N VAL A 11 0.94 -4.41 0.82
CA VAL A 11 1.07 -5.69 1.52
C VAL A 11 -0.31 -6.09 2.01
N MET A 12 -0.78 -7.24 1.56
CA MET A 12 -2.07 -7.81 1.93
C MET A 12 -1.91 -9.30 2.16
N VAL A 13 -2.75 -9.86 3.04
CA VAL A 13 -2.73 -11.29 3.37
C VAL A 13 -4.17 -11.78 3.53
N TRP A 14 -4.44 -12.97 3.01
CA TRP A 14 -5.72 -13.66 3.14
C TRP A 14 -5.52 -15.15 2.88
N ASP A 15 -6.47 -15.96 3.34
CA ASP A 15 -6.50 -17.38 3.02
C ASP A 15 -6.87 -17.61 1.55
N VAL A 16 -6.23 -18.60 0.92
CA VAL A 16 -6.46 -18.94 -0.49
C VAL A 16 -7.96 -19.22 -0.73
N GLY A 17 -8.51 -18.58 -1.76
CA GLY A 17 -9.92 -18.75 -2.17
C GLY A 17 -10.92 -17.80 -1.52
N VAL A 18 -10.47 -16.83 -0.70
CA VAL A 18 -11.38 -15.94 0.05
C VAL A 18 -11.53 -14.54 -0.58
N MET A 19 -10.58 -14.10 -1.42
CA MET A 19 -10.51 -12.71 -1.94
C MET A 19 -10.61 -12.60 -3.47
N ASP A 20 -11.15 -13.61 -4.15
CA ASP A 20 -11.34 -13.59 -5.61
C ASP A 20 -12.30 -12.48 -6.08
N HIS A 21 -13.32 -12.16 -5.29
CA HIS A 21 -14.28 -11.09 -5.55
C HIS A 21 -13.63 -9.72 -5.77
N VAL A 22 -12.47 -9.44 -5.14
CA VAL A 22 -11.73 -8.18 -5.34
C VAL A 22 -11.30 -8.03 -6.80
N PHE A 23 -11.02 -9.12 -7.50
CA PHE A 23 -10.73 -9.11 -8.93
C PHE A 23 -11.99 -9.27 -9.78
N LEU A 24 -12.84 -10.26 -9.46
CA LEU A 24 -14.00 -10.62 -10.27
C LEU A 24 -15.06 -9.51 -10.36
N ASN A 25 -15.16 -8.66 -9.34
CA ASN A 25 -16.14 -7.58 -9.31
C ASN A 25 -15.60 -6.26 -9.85
N LEU A 26 -14.31 -6.17 -10.21
CA LEU A 26 -13.73 -4.94 -10.70
C LEU A 26 -14.28 -4.63 -12.10
N THR A 27 -14.87 -3.45 -12.27
CA THR A 27 -15.39 -3.00 -13.56
C THR A 27 -14.58 -1.84 -14.13
N GLU A 28 -14.70 -1.59 -15.45
CA GLU A 28 -14.11 -0.40 -16.07
C GLU A 28 -14.64 0.89 -15.44
N ALA A 29 -15.93 0.94 -15.09
CA ALA A 29 -16.54 2.08 -14.43
C ALA A 29 -15.89 2.36 -13.05
N ASP A 30 -15.47 1.33 -12.32
CA ASP A 30 -14.73 1.50 -11.06
C ASP A 30 -13.32 2.03 -11.32
N MET A 31 -12.64 1.54 -12.35
CA MET A 31 -11.31 2.01 -12.75
C MET A 31 -11.32 3.49 -13.19
N GLU A 32 -12.40 3.94 -13.84
CA GLU A 32 -12.58 5.35 -14.22
C GLU A 32 -12.93 6.24 -13.03
N ARG A 33 -13.72 5.73 -12.08
CA ARG A 33 -14.19 6.46 -10.91
C ARG A 33 -13.11 6.63 -9.84
N LEU A 34 -12.20 5.67 -9.71
CA LEU A 34 -11.25 5.57 -8.61
C LEU A 34 -9.83 5.99 -9.02
N HIS A 35 -9.01 6.45 -8.07
CA HIS A 35 -7.63 6.83 -8.38
C HIS A 35 -6.72 5.62 -8.64
N GLY A 36 -7.10 4.45 -8.12
CA GLY A 36 -6.32 3.24 -8.25
C GLY A 36 -6.85 2.10 -7.39
N ASP A 37 -6.07 1.02 -7.39
CA ASP A 37 -6.33 -0.22 -6.66
C ASP A 37 -6.56 0.01 -5.17
N GLN A 38 -5.80 0.91 -4.54
CA GLN A 38 -5.91 1.18 -3.11
C GLN A 38 -7.31 1.67 -2.71
N ASP A 39 -7.90 2.55 -3.54
CA ASP A 39 -9.26 3.04 -3.30
C ASP A 39 -10.27 1.90 -3.47
N TRP A 40 -10.13 1.10 -4.54
CA TRP A 40 -11.00 -0.05 -4.82
C TRP A 40 -10.97 -1.09 -3.69
N ILE A 41 -9.78 -1.51 -3.27
CA ILE A 41 -9.59 -2.50 -2.21
C ILE A 41 -10.14 -1.97 -0.88
N THR A 42 -9.98 -0.67 -0.60
CA THR A 42 -10.59 -0.05 0.59
C THR A 42 -12.11 -0.12 0.54
N GLU A 43 -12.73 0.10 -0.62
CA GLU A 43 -14.19 -0.03 -0.79
C GLU A 43 -14.68 -1.47 -0.65
N GLN A 44 -13.92 -2.45 -1.13
CA GLN A 44 -14.27 -3.87 -1.02
C GLN A 44 -14.06 -4.43 0.40
N MET A 45 -13.14 -3.84 1.17
CA MET A 45 -12.76 -4.35 2.49
C MET A 45 -12.77 -3.26 3.58
N PRO A 46 -13.93 -2.62 3.85
CA PRO A 46 -14.02 -1.50 4.80
C PRO A 46 -13.73 -1.89 6.25
N HIS A 47 -13.73 -3.20 6.55
CA HIS A 47 -13.49 -3.76 7.88
C HIS A 47 -12.24 -4.64 7.93
N ALA A 48 -11.34 -4.53 6.96
CA ALA A 48 -10.09 -5.27 6.96
C ALA A 48 -9.33 -5.05 8.28
N GLU A 49 -8.85 -6.15 8.86
CA GLU A 49 -7.84 -6.06 9.90
C GLU A 49 -6.56 -5.49 9.31
N VAL A 50 -5.91 -4.60 10.07
CA VAL A 50 -4.70 -3.92 9.63
C VAL A 50 -3.49 -4.47 10.37
N PHE A 51 -2.37 -4.61 9.66
CA PHE A 51 -1.08 -4.88 10.30
C PHE A 51 -0.74 -3.80 11.32
N PRO A 52 0.06 -4.12 12.34
CA PRO A 52 0.62 -3.09 13.22
C PRO A 52 1.29 -1.98 12.40
N ARG A 53 1.01 -0.72 12.74
CA ARG A 53 1.48 0.46 11.98
C ARG A 53 3.00 0.51 11.79
N SER A 54 3.76 -0.14 12.67
CA SER A 54 5.22 -0.19 12.60
C SER A 54 5.76 -1.22 11.60
N TRP A 55 4.97 -2.20 11.15
CA TRP A 55 5.48 -3.29 10.33
C TRP A 55 5.76 -2.86 8.89
N CYS A 56 4.79 -2.18 8.26
CA CYS A 56 4.86 -1.76 6.87
C CYS A 56 5.07 -0.24 6.82
N VAL A 57 6.31 0.20 6.58
CA VAL A 57 6.68 1.62 6.62
C VAL A 57 7.01 2.14 5.22
N SER A 58 6.65 3.40 4.96
CA SER A 58 7.00 4.09 3.72
C SER A 58 8.47 4.52 3.76
N TYR A 59 9.24 4.23 2.71
CA TYR A 59 10.59 4.78 2.61
C TYR A 59 10.56 6.32 2.66
N ARG A 60 9.77 6.97 1.80
CA ARG A 60 9.73 8.43 1.68
C ARG A 60 9.24 9.11 2.96
N LYS A 61 8.20 8.58 3.60
CA LYS A 61 7.55 9.23 4.75
C LYS A 61 8.15 8.82 6.10
N SER A 62 8.80 7.65 6.18
CA SER A 62 9.23 7.07 7.46
C SER A 62 10.72 6.78 7.55
N VAL A 63 11.43 6.62 6.43
CA VAL A 63 12.89 6.34 6.44
C VAL A 63 13.65 7.58 5.98
N GLN A 64 13.35 8.09 4.79
CA GLN A 64 14.00 9.27 4.23
C GLN A 64 13.81 10.52 5.10
N MET A 65 12.60 10.70 5.65
CA MET A 65 12.30 11.83 6.53
C MET A 65 13.12 11.83 7.82
N PHE A 66 13.42 10.65 8.37
CA PHE A 66 14.06 10.52 9.68
C PHE A 66 15.53 10.05 9.60
N GLY A 67 16.02 9.68 8.41
CA GLY A 67 17.37 9.17 8.18
C GLY A 67 17.65 7.77 8.73
N VAL A 68 16.63 7.06 9.24
CA VAL A 68 16.78 5.75 9.87
C VAL A 68 15.53 4.90 9.63
N VAL A 69 15.70 3.58 9.54
CA VAL A 69 14.56 2.65 9.50
C VAL A 69 13.94 2.58 10.90
N PRO A 70 12.63 2.87 11.06
CA PRO A 70 11.98 2.81 12.35
C PRO A 70 12.11 1.43 13.02
N ALA A 71 12.30 1.43 14.35
CA ALA A 71 12.33 0.20 15.12
C ALA A 71 11.03 -0.60 14.97
N GLY A 72 11.15 -1.91 14.72
CA GLY A 72 10.00 -2.80 14.51
C GLY A 72 9.51 -2.87 13.06
N ALA A 73 10.08 -2.09 12.13
CA ALA A 73 9.83 -2.26 10.71
C ALA A 73 10.17 -3.68 10.25
N LYS A 74 9.26 -4.27 9.47
CA LYS A 74 9.42 -5.57 8.82
C LYS A 74 9.52 -5.42 7.31
N ILE A 75 8.83 -4.44 6.76
CA ILE A 75 8.74 -4.16 5.33
C ILE A 75 8.92 -2.66 5.11
N VAL A 76 9.81 -2.30 4.19
CA VAL A 76 10.01 -0.92 3.72
C VAL A 76 9.46 -0.81 2.30
N VAL A 77 8.43 0.01 2.13
CA VAL A 77 7.73 0.20 0.85
C VAL A 77 8.31 1.42 0.12
N PHE A 78 8.92 1.16 -1.04
CA PHE A 78 9.43 2.18 -1.96
C PHE A 78 8.35 2.56 -2.99
N HIS A 79 7.30 3.24 -2.52
CA HIS A 79 6.24 3.77 -3.37
C HIS A 79 6.67 5.09 -4.05
N GLY A 80 6.07 5.40 -5.20
CA GLY A 80 6.43 6.56 -6.02
C GLY A 80 7.73 6.36 -6.80
N PHE A 81 8.32 7.48 -7.26
CA PHE A 81 9.52 7.54 -8.09
C PHE A 81 10.55 8.53 -7.51
N PRO A 82 11.85 8.38 -7.83
CA PRO A 82 12.43 7.23 -8.54
C PRO A 82 12.39 5.95 -7.69
N LYS A 83 12.43 4.80 -8.34
CA LYS A 83 12.63 3.50 -7.70
C LYS A 83 14.09 3.35 -7.27
N PRO A 84 14.37 2.53 -6.23
CA PRO A 84 15.74 2.38 -5.71
C PRO A 84 16.78 2.03 -6.77
N TRP A 85 16.42 1.19 -7.73
CA TRP A 85 17.30 0.76 -8.82
C TRP A 85 17.47 1.81 -9.94
N GLU A 86 16.66 2.87 -9.94
CA GLU A 86 16.81 4.01 -10.87
C GLU A 86 17.78 5.06 -10.34
N VAL A 87 18.12 4.99 -9.05
CA VAL A 87 19.10 5.89 -8.42
C VAL A 87 20.48 5.25 -8.52
N PRO A 88 21.50 5.95 -9.04
CA PRO A 88 22.87 5.45 -9.05
C PRO A 88 23.31 5.05 -7.65
N ALA A 89 24.00 3.91 -7.52
CA ALA A 89 24.63 3.54 -6.26
C ALA A 89 25.60 4.66 -5.86
N VAL A 90 25.48 5.13 -4.62
CA VAL A 90 26.45 6.07 -4.06
C VAL A 90 27.72 5.25 -3.79
N ALA A 91 28.81 5.60 -4.47
CA ALA A 91 30.13 5.00 -4.27
C ALA A 91 30.71 5.36 -2.89
#